data_AF-A0A6M1PI81-F1
#
_entry.id   AF-A0A6M1PI81-F1
#
_cell.length_a   1.000
_cell.length_b   1.000
_cell.length_c   1.000
_cell.angle_alpha   90.00
_cell.angle_beta   90.00
_cell.angle_gamma   90.00
#
_symmetry.space_group_name_H-M   'P 1'
#
loop_
_entity.id
_entity.type
_entity.pdbx_description
1 polymer ?
#
loop_
_entity_poly.entity_id
_entity_poly.type
_entity_poly.pdbx_seq_one_letter_code
_entity_poly.pdbx_strand_id
1 'polypeptide(L)'
;MFHIYTHEFSYAQKELIQFVSNGKISDTDYFLIAIDQLELLKKADPDNLLYTAWQAEYLHLDGNLRRAAEQYRRVLEQDPLQPLTPDEERRIKKFCPELRVNPRECFPLKDIVAVHHPEQPLIGYHLFWEDDFDFPDDGEPCDHEEIWVEYDREEETVTRVMTFFHSRVIHSDAAVEEARNNQQRPIVRVEWGKHGSLLKGWESMTESLTNVTLLEWMKQTYEHVKSGGRVPEHPLKRFWPKGFEGTFDQYLEFPDVVDPLDWLEKKPLMFKTRWANAVICTHGLLYNFHPKMEWPERYWNISRNKEDS
;
A
#
# COMPACT_ATOMS: atom_id res chain seq x y z
N MET A 1 19.53 -35.48 -16.54
CA MET A 1 20.38 -35.03 -15.42
C MET A 1 20.00 -33.63 -14.95
N PHE A 2 19.96 -32.63 -15.84
CA PHE A 2 19.49 -31.26 -15.51
C PHE A 2 18.05 -31.20 -14.92
N HIS A 3 17.13 -32.06 -15.41
CA HIS A 3 15.77 -32.15 -14.85
C HIS A 3 15.69 -32.60 -13.38
N ILE A 4 16.66 -33.38 -12.90
CA ILE A 4 16.68 -33.84 -11.49
C ILE A 4 17.10 -32.66 -10.60
N TYR A 5 18.17 -31.97 -10.96
CA TYR A 5 18.65 -30.80 -10.21
C TYR A 5 17.65 -29.62 -10.21
N THR A 6 16.91 -29.42 -11.31
CA THR A 6 15.85 -28.41 -11.35
C THR A 6 14.65 -28.77 -10.47
N HIS A 7 14.33 -30.06 -10.33
CA HIS A 7 13.31 -30.52 -9.38
C HIS A 7 13.76 -30.33 -7.93
N GLU A 8 15.00 -30.71 -7.59
CA GLU A 8 15.58 -30.48 -6.26
C GLU A 8 15.62 -29.00 -5.89
N PHE A 9 16.02 -28.14 -6.83
CA PHE A 9 16.03 -26.69 -6.62
C PHE A 9 14.61 -26.12 -6.44
N SER A 10 13.64 -26.59 -7.22
CA SER A 10 12.23 -26.19 -7.04
C SER A 10 11.69 -26.59 -5.67
N TYR A 11 12.06 -27.77 -5.17
CA TYR A 11 11.72 -28.21 -3.82
C TYR A 11 12.39 -27.33 -2.75
N ALA A 12 13.69 -27.07 -2.87
CA ALA A 12 14.43 -26.20 -1.94
C ALA A 12 13.85 -24.78 -1.92
N GLN A 13 13.41 -24.25 -3.06
CA GLN A 13 12.77 -22.93 -3.14
C GLN A 13 11.44 -22.90 -2.36
N LYS A 14 10.65 -23.98 -2.39
CA LYS A 14 9.42 -24.07 -1.60
C LYS A 14 9.71 -24.11 -0.10
N GLU A 15 10.74 -24.85 0.32
CA GLU A 15 11.18 -24.87 1.72
C GLU A 15 11.71 -23.49 2.17
N LEU A 16 12.49 -22.81 1.32
CA LEU A 16 12.95 -21.43 1.56
C LEU A 16 11.76 -20.50 1.82
N ILE A 17 10.74 -20.51 0.96
CA ILE A 17 9.53 -19.69 1.12
C ILE A 17 8.82 -20.00 2.44
N GLN A 18 8.76 -21.27 2.84
CA GLN A 18 8.16 -21.68 4.12
C GLN A 18 8.98 -21.17 5.31
N PHE A 19 10.31 -21.18 5.22
CA PHE A 19 11.21 -20.67 6.25
C PHE A 19 11.20 -19.14 6.37
N VAL A 20 11.00 -18.44 5.27
CA VAL A 20 10.76 -16.98 5.31
C VAL A 20 9.41 -16.71 5.98
N SER A 21 8.34 -17.40 5.55
CA SER A 21 6.99 -17.20 6.08
C SER A 21 6.84 -17.51 7.57
N ASN A 22 7.71 -18.34 8.15
CA ASN A 22 7.71 -18.66 9.58
C ASN A 22 8.81 -17.92 10.38
N GLY A 23 9.48 -16.94 9.75
CA GLY A 23 10.49 -16.10 10.39
C GLY A 23 11.81 -16.81 10.72
N LYS A 24 12.08 -17.99 10.16
CA LYS A 24 13.37 -18.69 10.32
C LYS A 24 14.47 -18.07 9.45
N ILE A 25 14.09 -17.37 8.38
CA ILE A 25 14.98 -16.61 7.51
C ILE A 25 14.49 -15.18 7.51
N SER A 26 15.40 -14.22 7.63
CA SER A 26 15.05 -12.80 7.61
C SER A 26 14.60 -12.36 6.23
N ASP A 27 13.75 -11.33 6.17
CA ASP A 27 13.30 -10.76 4.91
C ASP A 27 14.48 -10.24 4.08
N THR A 28 15.46 -9.60 4.72
CA THR A 28 16.72 -9.15 4.11
C THR A 28 17.47 -10.29 3.42
N ASP A 29 17.66 -11.43 4.10
CA ASP A 29 18.33 -12.59 3.50
C ASP A 29 17.57 -13.13 2.29
N TYR A 30 16.24 -13.13 2.36
CA TYR A 30 15.38 -13.54 1.25
C TYR A 30 15.47 -12.57 0.07
N PHE A 31 15.50 -11.26 0.32
CA PHE A 31 15.59 -10.23 -0.72
C PHE A 31 16.86 -10.40 -1.55
N LEU A 32 18.00 -10.73 -0.94
CA LEU A 32 19.25 -11.00 -1.66
C LEU A 32 19.08 -12.10 -2.71
N ILE A 33 18.44 -13.22 -2.32
CA ILE A 33 18.18 -14.35 -3.23
C ILE A 33 17.19 -13.94 -4.33
N ALA A 34 16.11 -13.23 -3.98
CA ALA A 34 15.11 -12.77 -4.94
C ALA A 34 15.72 -11.82 -5.99
N ILE A 35 16.56 -10.88 -5.57
CA ILE A 35 17.24 -9.91 -6.44
C ILE A 35 18.13 -10.63 -7.48
N ASP A 36 18.92 -11.61 -7.04
CA ASP A 36 19.81 -12.38 -7.92
C ASP A 36 19.03 -13.27 -8.88
N GLN A 37 17.95 -13.91 -8.42
CA GLN A 37 17.07 -14.69 -9.27
C GLN A 37 16.43 -13.81 -10.35
N LEU A 38 15.94 -12.63 -9.99
CA LEU A 38 15.35 -11.68 -10.94
C LEU A 38 16.39 -11.15 -11.94
N GLU A 39 17.65 -10.98 -11.53
CA GLU A 39 18.72 -10.61 -12.45
C GLU A 39 18.97 -11.67 -13.53
N LEU A 40 18.88 -12.96 -13.18
CA LEU A 40 18.97 -14.05 -14.16
C LEU A 40 17.75 -14.08 -15.09
N LEU A 41 16.55 -13.88 -14.56
CA LEU A 41 15.31 -13.84 -15.35
C LEU A 41 15.31 -12.68 -16.34
N LYS A 42 15.74 -11.49 -15.94
CA LYS A 42 15.91 -10.33 -16.84
C LYS A 42 16.90 -10.59 -17.97
N LYS A 43 17.98 -11.35 -17.72
CA LYS A 43 18.94 -11.72 -18.78
C LYS A 43 18.35 -12.71 -19.77
N ALA A 44 17.49 -13.61 -19.30
CA ALA A 44 16.84 -14.61 -20.14
C ALA A 44 15.67 -14.04 -20.94
N ASP A 45 14.93 -13.09 -20.36
CA ASP A 45 13.72 -12.47 -20.92
C ASP A 45 13.73 -10.95 -20.63
N PRO A 46 14.55 -10.17 -21.35
CA PRO A 46 14.75 -8.75 -21.08
C PRO A 46 13.53 -7.87 -21.37
N ASP A 47 12.62 -8.33 -22.23
CA ASP A 47 11.41 -7.59 -22.62
C ASP A 47 10.31 -7.68 -21.54
N ASN A 48 10.45 -8.60 -20.58
CA ASN A 48 9.52 -8.74 -19.46
C ASN A 48 9.87 -7.76 -18.33
N LEU A 49 9.27 -6.57 -18.40
CA LEU A 49 9.48 -5.50 -17.45
C LEU A 49 9.12 -5.84 -16.01
N LEU A 50 8.25 -6.84 -15.76
CA LEU A 50 7.89 -7.26 -14.41
C LEU A 50 9.12 -7.66 -13.59
N TYR A 51 10.09 -8.35 -14.20
CA TYR A 51 11.29 -8.75 -13.47
C TYR A 51 12.15 -7.54 -13.08
N THR A 52 12.16 -6.49 -13.90
CA THR A 52 12.86 -5.24 -13.58
C THR A 52 12.12 -4.46 -12.48
N ALA A 53 10.80 -4.38 -12.55
CA ALA A 53 9.97 -3.74 -11.55
C ALA A 53 10.06 -4.44 -10.18
N TRP A 54 9.92 -5.76 -10.13
CA TRP A 54 10.05 -6.54 -8.89
C TRP A 54 11.46 -6.44 -8.31
N GLN A 55 12.50 -6.44 -9.15
CA GLN A 55 13.86 -6.27 -8.65
C GLN A 55 14.04 -4.87 -8.02
N ALA A 56 13.42 -3.84 -8.60
CA ALA A 56 13.41 -2.50 -8.02
C ALA A 56 12.73 -2.50 -6.64
N GLU A 57 11.57 -3.15 -6.50
CA GLU A 57 10.84 -3.28 -5.23
C GLU A 57 11.68 -4.00 -4.18
N TYR A 58 12.30 -5.14 -4.49
CA TYR A 58 13.15 -5.84 -3.53
C TYR A 58 14.40 -5.06 -3.14
N LEU A 59 15.05 -4.37 -4.10
CA LEU A 59 16.16 -3.47 -3.79
C LEU A 59 15.72 -2.31 -2.89
N HIS A 60 14.49 -1.85 -3.05
CA HIS A 60 13.92 -0.76 -2.29
C HIS A 60 13.59 -1.21 -0.86
N LEU A 61 12.95 -2.37 -0.71
CA LEU A 61 12.70 -3.02 0.58
C LEU A 61 14.00 -3.35 1.34
N ASP A 62 15.08 -3.66 0.64
CA ASP A 62 16.42 -3.88 1.20
C ASP A 62 17.16 -2.57 1.57
N GLY A 63 16.55 -1.40 1.33
CA GLY A 63 17.18 -0.10 1.56
C GLY A 63 18.26 0.28 0.53
N ASN A 64 18.39 -0.45 -0.57
CA ASN A 64 19.31 -0.17 -1.67
C ASN A 64 18.73 0.87 -2.65
N LEU A 65 18.37 2.04 -2.11
CA LEU A 65 17.54 3.04 -2.78
C LEU A 65 18.10 3.51 -4.12
N ARG A 66 19.42 3.64 -4.23
CA ARG A 66 20.06 4.05 -5.49
C ARG A 66 19.85 3.02 -6.60
N ARG A 67 20.07 1.74 -6.29
CA ARG A 67 19.89 0.66 -7.28
C ARG A 67 18.42 0.44 -7.59
N ALA A 68 17.53 0.59 -6.60
CA ALA A 68 16.10 0.59 -6.81
C ALA A 68 15.67 1.69 -7.80
N ALA A 69 16.06 2.95 -7.54
CA ALA A 69 15.77 4.08 -8.44
C ALA A 69 16.36 3.90 -9.85
N GLU A 70 17.53 3.27 -9.99
CA GLU A 70 18.09 2.88 -11.28
C GLU A 70 17.19 1.86 -12.02
N GLN A 71 16.66 0.85 -11.35
CA GLN A 71 15.74 -0.11 -11.97
C GLN A 71 14.38 0.51 -12.28
N TYR A 72 13.80 1.31 -11.38
CA TYR A 72 12.55 2.04 -11.65
C TYR A 72 12.66 2.96 -12.88
N ARG A 73 13.79 3.69 -13.03
CA ARG A 73 14.02 4.49 -14.24
C ARG A 73 14.08 3.63 -15.50
N ARG A 74 14.72 2.45 -15.45
CA ARG A 74 14.76 1.52 -16.60
C ARG A 74 13.37 1.01 -16.98
N VAL A 75 12.50 0.81 -16.01
CA VAL A 75 11.09 0.46 -16.28
C VAL A 75 10.43 1.59 -17.05
N LEU A 76 10.54 2.84 -16.57
CA LEU A 76 9.92 4.01 -17.24
C LEU A 76 10.63 4.44 -18.54
N GLU A 77 11.88 4.05 -18.76
CA GLU A 77 12.55 4.24 -20.06
C GLU A 77 11.98 3.31 -21.14
N GLN A 78 11.56 2.11 -20.74
CA GLN A 78 11.02 1.08 -21.66
C GLN A 78 9.50 1.15 -21.80
N ASP A 79 8.78 1.50 -20.73
CA ASP A 79 7.34 1.79 -20.74
C ASP A 79 7.08 3.18 -20.13
N PRO A 80 7.25 4.26 -20.92
CA PRO A 80 7.15 5.63 -20.44
C PRO A 80 5.78 6.01 -19.91
N LEU A 81 5.77 7.03 -19.05
CA LEU A 81 4.54 7.65 -18.56
C LEU A 81 3.66 8.09 -19.73
N GLN A 82 2.37 7.74 -19.66
CA GLN A 82 1.39 8.25 -20.60
C GLN A 82 0.91 9.62 -20.12
N PRO A 83 0.70 10.60 -21.02
CA PRO A 83 0.10 11.85 -20.63
C PRO A 83 -1.34 11.61 -20.16
N LEU A 84 -1.73 12.26 -19.07
CA LEU A 84 -3.14 12.32 -18.66
C LEU A 84 -3.90 13.21 -19.64
N THR A 85 -5.06 12.72 -20.07
CA THR A 85 -6.06 13.56 -20.74
C THR A 85 -6.78 14.46 -19.71
N PRO A 86 -7.37 15.59 -20.12
CA PRO A 86 -8.16 16.43 -19.22
C PRO A 86 -9.30 15.69 -18.52
N ASP A 87 -9.90 14.70 -19.19
CA ASP A 87 -10.95 13.86 -18.60
C ASP A 87 -10.42 12.88 -17.55
N GLU A 88 -9.23 12.31 -17.76
CA GLU A 88 -8.59 11.45 -16.74
C GLU A 88 -8.18 12.25 -15.52
N GLU A 89 -7.62 13.46 -15.70
CA GLU A 89 -7.31 14.37 -14.58
C GLU A 89 -8.58 14.74 -13.81
N ARG A 90 -9.67 15.07 -14.51
CA ARG A 90 -10.98 15.34 -13.90
C ARG A 90 -11.49 14.14 -13.12
N ARG A 91 -11.32 12.91 -13.63
CA ARG A 91 -11.75 11.67 -12.96
C ARG A 91 -10.93 11.38 -11.72
N ILE A 92 -9.61 11.57 -11.76
CA ILE A 92 -8.75 11.49 -10.57
C ILE A 92 -9.28 12.40 -9.47
N LYS A 93 -9.67 13.64 -9.78
CA LYS A 93 -10.23 14.58 -8.81
C LYS A 93 -11.64 14.18 -8.35
N LYS A 94 -12.52 13.79 -9.28
CA LYS A 94 -13.91 13.38 -9.01
C LYS A 94 -14.00 12.17 -8.07
N PHE A 95 -13.12 11.19 -8.24
CA PHE A 95 -13.11 9.95 -7.46
C PHE A 95 -12.11 9.99 -6.29
N CYS A 96 -11.48 11.14 -6.03
CA CYS A 96 -10.52 11.31 -4.95
C CYS A 96 -11.21 11.02 -3.60
N PRO A 97 -10.69 10.06 -2.80
CA PRO A 97 -11.30 9.70 -1.53
C PRO A 97 -11.23 10.87 -0.54
N GLU A 98 -12.24 10.98 0.32
CA GLU A 98 -12.22 11.82 1.50
C GLU A 98 -11.72 10.98 2.69
N LEU A 99 -10.78 11.50 3.46
CA LEU A 99 -10.24 10.80 4.63
C LEU A 99 -10.89 11.33 5.90
N ARG A 100 -11.32 10.41 6.75
CA ARG A 100 -11.88 10.66 8.07
C ARG A 100 -10.90 10.18 9.11
N VAL A 101 -10.42 11.09 9.95
CA VAL A 101 -9.37 10.82 10.94
C VAL A 101 -9.87 11.06 12.35
N ASN A 102 -9.20 10.45 13.31
CA ASN A 102 -9.42 10.75 14.71
C ASN A 102 -8.87 12.16 15.04
N PRO A 103 -9.52 12.97 15.91
CA PRO A 103 -9.03 14.32 16.24
C PRO A 103 -7.68 14.35 16.95
N ARG A 104 -7.25 13.19 17.48
CA ARG A 104 -5.97 13.02 18.15
C ARG A 104 -4.89 12.48 17.23
N GLU A 105 -5.16 12.28 15.93
CA GLU A 105 -4.15 11.80 14.98
C GLU A 105 -2.88 12.65 15.10
N CYS A 106 -1.76 11.98 15.37
CA CYS A 106 -0.48 12.61 15.63
C CYS A 106 0.43 12.68 14.41
N PHE A 107 0.12 11.93 13.34
CA PHE A 107 0.88 11.93 12.10
C PHE A 107 0.04 12.56 10.98
N PRO A 108 0.38 13.78 10.53
CA PRO A 108 -0.33 14.41 9.42
C PRO A 108 -0.03 13.72 8.08
N LEU A 109 -0.97 13.84 7.13
CA LEU A 109 -0.75 13.49 5.73
C LEU A 109 0.28 14.45 5.12
N LYS A 110 1.40 13.92 4.63
CA LYS A 110 2.49 14.71 4.01
C LYS A 110 2.24 14.93 2.52
N ASP A 111 1.96 13.86 1.80
CA ASP A 111 1.72 13.88 0.37
C ASP A 111 0.66 12.84 -0.03
N ILE A 112 0.15 13.03 -1.24
CA ILE A 112 -0.63 12.05 -1.98
C ILE A 112 -0.12 11.99 -3.41
N VAL A 113 -0.05 10.79 -3.97
CA VAL A 113 0.18 10.57 -5.40
C VAL A 113 -1.01 9.79 -5.95
N ALA A 114 -1.62 10.30 -7.03
CA ALA A 114 -2.67 9.59 -7.74
C ALA A 114 -2.11 8.98 -9.05
N VAL A 115 -2.34 7.69 -9.25
CA VAL A 115 -1.89 6.95 -10.43
C VAL A 115 -3.10 6.31 -11.12
N HIS A 116 -3.41 6.77 -12.33
CA HIS A 116 -4.45 6.21 -13.17
C HIS A 116 -3.91 4.99 -13.94
N HIS A 117 -4.61 3.86 -13.86
CA HIS A 117 -4.22 2.65 -14.58
C HIS A 117 -4.47 2.83 -16.09
N PRO A 118 -3.48 2.59 -16.98
CA PRO A 118 -3.58 2.97 -18.38
C PRO A 118 -4.67 2.21 -19.16
N GLU A 119 -4.97 0.98 -18.75
CA GLU A 119 -5.93 0.09 -19.46
C GLU A 119 -7.24 -0.14 -18.71
N GLN A 120 -7.28 0.05 -17.39
CA GLN A 120 -8.40 -0.29 -16.52
C GLN A 120 -9.03 0.99 -16.00
N PRO A 121 -10.34 1.07 -15.73
CA PRO A 121 -10.95 2.22 -15.08
C PRO A 121 -10.68 2.17 -13.57
N LEU A 122 -9.41 2.26 -13.21
CA LEU A 122 -8.90 2.09 -11.86
C LEU A 122 -7.92 3.20 -11.55
N ILE A 123 -8.04 3.81 -10.37
CA ILE A 123 -7.12 4.84 -9.88
C ILE A 123 -6.58 4.37 -8.53
N GLY A 124 -5.25 4.33 -8.40
CA GLY A 124 -4.55 4.17 -7.13
C GLY A 124 -4.26 5.54 -6.52
N TYR A 125 -4.63 5.72 -5.26
CA TYR A 125 -4.30 6.87 -4.44
C TYR A 125 -3.33 6.40 -3.34
N HIS A 126 -2.11 6.87 -3.43
CA HIS A 126 -1.01 6.55 -2.53
C HIS A 126 -0.86 7.67 -1.52
N LEU A 127 -1.12 7.37 -0.25
CA LEU A 127 -1.11 8.31 0.87
C LEU A 127 0.21 8.16 1.63
N PHE A 128 0.85 9.28 1.97
CA PHE A 128 2.11 9.27 2.72
C PHE A 128 1.92 10.03 4.02
N TRP A 129 1.77 9.31 5.13
CA TRP A 129 1.62 9.85 6.48
C TRP A 129 2.99 10.08 7.12
N GLU A 130 3.07 10.97 8.12
CA GLU A 130 4.36 11.34 8.71
C GLU A 130 5.16 10.16 9.25
N ASP A 131 4.53 9.19 9.90
CA ASP A 131 5.17 8.01 10.48
C ASP A 131 4.13 6.92 10.80
N ASP A 132 4.54 5.79 11.38
CA ASP A 132 3.67 4.79 12.02
C ASP A 132 4.04 4.70 13.52
N PHE A 133 3.04 4.74 14.39
CA PHE A 133 3.20 4.73 15.84
C PHE A 133 3.96 3.49 16.34
N ASP A 134 3.91 2.38 15.62
CA ASP A 134 4.65 1.18 15.94
C ASP A 134 6.08 1.16 15.39
N PHE A 135 6.46 2.02 14.44
CA PHE A 135 7.72 1.88 13.71
C PHE A 135 8.69 3.06 13.81
N PRO A 136 9.03 3.55 15.02
CA PRO A 136 10.02 4.63 15.17
C PRO A 136 11.46 4.23 14.81
N ASP A 137 11.72 2.96 14.46
CA ASP A 137 13.05 2.36 14.32
C ASP A 137 13.26 1.63 12.99
N ASP A 138 12.34 1.73 12.03
CA ASP A 138 12.49 1.12 10.70
C ASP A 138 13.28 2.01 9.71
N GLY A 139 13.43 3.30 10.04
CA GLY A 139 14.14 4.27 9.21
C GLY A 139 13.36 4.73 7.97
N GLU A 140 12.09 4.36 7.85
CA GLU A 140 11.22 4.85 6.80
C GLU A 140 10.79 6.29 7.10
N PRO A 141 10.76 7.19 6.10
CA PRO A 141 10.47 8.61 6.32
C PRO A 141 8.97 8.93 6.37
N CYS A 142 8.13 7.92 6.15
CA CYS A 142 6.68 8.02 6.11
C CYS A 142 6.06 6.63 6.13
N ASP A 143 4.84 6.55 6.64
CA ASP A 143 3.97 5.41 6.41
C ASP A 143 3.23 5.59 5.07
N HIS A 144 3.22 4.56 4.23
CA HIS A 144 2.67 4.60 2.87
C HIS A 144 1.41 3.76 2.79
N GLU A 145 0.24 4.36 2.62
CA GLU A 145 -1.06 3.66 2.52
C GLU A 145 -1.67 3.74 1.12
N GLU A 146 -2.48 2.74 0.74
CA GLU A 146 -3.02 2.62 -0.62
C GLU A 146 -4.55 2.51 -0.62
N ILE A 147 -5.19 3.31 -1.49
CA ILE A 147 -6.63 3.23 -1.79
C ILE A 147 -6.78 3.06 -3.29
N TRP A 148 -7.57 2.07 -3.74
CA TRP A 148 -7.90 1.92 -5.15
C TRP A 148 -9.39 2.13 -5.38
N VAL A 149 -9.72 2.92 -6.40
CA VAL A 149 -11.10 3.24 -6.79
C VAL A 149 -11.32 2.79 -8.22
N GLU A 150 -12.19 1.79 -8.38
CA GLU A 150 -12.69 1.33 -9.68
C GLU A 150 -13.97 2.09 -10.01
N TYR A 151 -14.14 2.44 -11.29
CA TYR A 151 -15.28 3.21 -11.74
C TYR A 151 -15.79 2.74 -13.11
N ASP A 152 -17.02 3.11 -13.44
CA ASP A 152 -17.58 2.94 -14.77
C ASP A 152 -17.22 4.14 -15.67
N ARG A 153 -16.67 3.90 -16.86
CA ARG A 153 -16.19 4.99 -17.74
C ARG A 153 -17.32 5.82 -18.36
N GLU A 154 -18.49 5.22 -18.57
CA GLU A 154 -19.62 5.82 -19.28
C GLU A 154 -20.53 6.55 -18.29
N GLU A 155 -20.94 5.86 -17.24
CA GLU A 155 -21.81 6.39 -16.18
C GLU A 155 -21.04 7.29 -15.20
N GLU A 156 -19.71 7.17 -15.18
CA GLU A 156 -18.81 7.86 -14.26
C GLU A 156 -19.21 7.69 -12.79
N THR A 157 -19.54 6.46 -12.43
CA THR A 157 -19.90 6.06 -11.08
C THR A 157 -18.87 5.10 -10.50
N VAL A 158 -18.61 5.20 -9.20
CA VAL A 158 -17.78 4.22 -8.49
C VAL A 158 -18.45 2.83 -8.57
N THR A 159 -17.64 1.82 -8.90
CA THR A 159 -18.03 0.41 -8.97
C THR A 159 -17.37 -0.43 -7.89
N ARG A 160 -16.17 -0.05 -7.44
CA ARG A 160 -15.46 -0.73 -6.35
C ARG A 160 -14.56 0.22 -5.59
N VAL A 161 -14.50 0.06 -4.27
CA VAL A 161 -13.54 0.75 -3.40
C VAL A 161 -12.73 -0.31 -2.67
N MET A 162 -11.42 -0.19 -2.73
CA MET A 162 -10.47 -1.09 -2.10
C MET A 162 -9.45 -0.29 -1.29
N THR A 163 -9.02 -0.81 -0.16
CA THR A 163 -7.98 -0.19 0.67
C THR A 163 -6.97 -1.22 1.11
N PHE A 164 -5.73 -0.78 1.31
CA PHE A 164 -4.76 -1.52 2.07
C PHE A 164 -5.05 -1.38 3.57
N PHE A 165 -5.15 -2.50 4.28
CA PHE A 165 -5.37 -2.57 5.71
C PHE A 165 -4.44 -3.64 6.28
N HIS A 166 -3.33 -3.22 6.92
CA HIS A 166 -2.37 -4.11 7.59
C HIS A 166 -1.98 -5.36 6.78
N SER A 167 -1.34 -5.14 5.62
CA SER A 167 -0.89 -6.21 4.71
C SER A 167 -1.99 -6.94 3.93
N ARG A 168 -3.19 -6.34 3.83
CA ARG A 168 -4.34 -6.91 3.11
C ARG A 168 -5.05 -5.88 2.26
N VAL A 169 -5.71 -6.36 1.22
CA VAL A 169 -6.68 -5.55 0.47
C VAL A 169 -8.09 -5.92 0.94
N ILE A 170 -8.81 -4.94 1.48
CA ILE A 170 -10.24 -5.07 1.81
C ILE A 170 -11.08 -4.31 0.79
N HIS A 171 -12.34 -4.71 0.63
CA HIS A 171 -13.32 -4.01 -0.22
C HIS A 171 -14.71 -4.09 0.39
N SER A 172 -15.60 -3.18 -0.01
CA SER A 172 -16.96 -3.09 0.53
C SER A 172 -17.97 -2.54 -0.45
N ASP A 173 -19.07 -3.27 -0.66
CA ASP A 173 -20.22 -2.77 -1.44
C ASP A 173 -20.88 -1.57 -0.74
N ALA A 174 -20.91 -1.56 0.59
CA ALA A 174 -21.42 -0.44 1.37
C ALA A 174 -20.56 0.83 1.17
N ALA A 175 -19.25 0.70 0.92
CA ALA A 175 -18.40 1.83 0.60
C ALA A 175 -18.67 2.39 -0.81
N VAL A 176 -19.07 1.55 -1.76
CA VAL A 176 -19.51 2.00 -3.10
C VAL A 176 -20.80 2.82 -2.98
N GLU A 177 -21.78 2.34 -2.21
CA GLU A 177 -23.02 3.09 -1.94
C GLU A 177 -22.74 4.41 -1.21
N GLU A 178 -21.83 4.40 -0.22
CA GLU A 178 -21.39 5.61 0.47
C GLU A 178 -20.74 6.61 -0.48
N ALA A 179 -19.83 6.15 -1.36
CA ALA A 179 -19.21 6.99 -2.37
C ALA A 179 -20.25 7.64 -3.30
N ARG A 180 -21.23 6.86 -3.78
CA ARG A 180 -22.30 7.38 -4.65
C ARG A 180 -23.14 8.45 -3.97
N ASN A 181 -23.44 8.27 -2.68
CA ASN A 181 -24.14 9.25 -1.86
C ASN A 181 -23.27 10.47 -1.52
N ASN A 182 -21.94 10.33 -1.61
CA ASN A 182 -20.95 11.38 -1.40
C ASN A 182 -20.33 11.87 -2.73
N GLN A 183 -21.16 12.13 -3.74
CA GLN A 183 -20.73 12.73 -5.01
C GLN A 183 -19.66 11.91 -5.77
N GLN A 184 -19.71 10.58 -5.64
CA GLN A 184 -18.74 9.62 -6.17
C GLN A 184 -17.38 9.62 -5.46
N ARG A 185 -17.23 10.30 -4.32
CA ARG A 185 -16.01 10.32 -3.52
C ARG A 185 -16.09 9.29 -2.39
N PRO A 186 -15.30 8.22 -2.41
CA PRO A 186 -15.26 7.27 -1.30
C PRO A 186 -14.89 7.95 0.01
N ILE A 187 -15.48 7.51 1.13
CA ILE A 187 -15.09 7.95 2.47
C ILE A 187 -14.28 6.82 3.12
N VAL A 188 -13.04 7.12 3.50
CA VAL A 188 -12.12 6.18 4.14
C VAL A 188 -11.82 6.66 5.55
N ARG A 189 -11.95 5.76 6.53
CA ARG A 189 -11.66 6.05 7.94
C ARG A 189 -10.25 5.57 8.24
N VAL A 190 -9.41 6.43 8.78
CA VAL A 190 -7.99 6.15 8.98
C VAL A 190 -7.76 5.83 10.45
N GLU A 191 -7.27 4.63 10.73
CA GLU A 191 -6.93 4.18 12.08
C GLU A 191 -5.86 5.08 12.69
N TRP A 192 -6.09 5.51 13.93
CA TRP A 192 -5.19 6.42 14.63
C TRP A 192 -3.78 5.81 14.76
N GLY A 193 -2.77 6.59 14.35
CA GLY A 193 -1.35 6.31 14.53
C GLY A 193 -0.79 5.16 13.67
N LYS A 194 -1.62 4.26 13.16
CA LYS A 194 -1.21 3.12 12.32
C LYS A 194 -1.73 3.17 10.88
N HIS A 195 -2.63 4.12 10.62
CA HIS A 195 -3.22 4.45 9.33
C HIS A 195 -3.89 3.34 8.53
N GLY A 196 -4.25 2.22 9.17
CA GLY A 196 -5.13 1.22 8.58
C GLY A 196 -6.39 1.86 7.99
N SER A 197 -6.59 1.71 6.67
CA SER A 197 -7.66 2.37 5.94
C SER A 197 -8.94 1.53 5.94
N LEU A 198 -9.93 1.95 6.74
CA LEU A 198 -11.21 1.27 6.96
C LEU A 198 -12.30 1.79 6.02
N LEU A 199 -13.07 0.85 5.47
CA LEU A 199 -14.22 1.09 4.58
C LEU A 199 -15.55 1.00 5.35
N LYS A 200 -16.62 1.60 4.84
CA LYS A 200 -17.95 1.42 5.45
C LYS A 200 -18.32 -0.06 5.61
N GLY A 201 -18.85 -0.42 6.78
CA GLY A 201 -19.23 -1.79 7.12
C GLY A 201 -18.07 -2.67 7.58
N TRP A 202 -16.87 -2.10 7.75
CA TRP A 202 -15.68 -2.79 8.24
C TRP A 202 -15.91 -3.57 9.53
N GLU A 203 -16.83 -3.13 10.37
CA GLU A 203 -17.14 -3.73 11.67
C GLU A 203 -17.57 -5.20 11.55
N SER A 204 -18.14 -5.56 10.40
CA SER A 204 -18.61 -6.92 10.07
C SER A 204 -17.63 -7.73 9.23
N MET A 205 -16.54 -7.11 8.78
CA MET A 205 -15.55 -7.76 7.93
C MET A 205 -14.63 -8.66 8.75
N THR A 206 -14.11 -9.68 8.08
CA THR A 206 -13.10 -10.59 8.61
C THR A 206 -11.84 -10.48 7.78
N GLU A 207 -10.71 -10.53 8.47
CA GLU A 207 -9.40 -10.62 7.86
C GLU A 207 -9.18 -12.05 7.36
N SER A 208 -8.83 -12.22 6.09
CA SER A 208 -8.90 -13.52 5.41
C SER A 208 -7.82 -14.53 5.81
N LEU A 209 -6.68 -14.12 6.38
CA LEU A 209 -5.62 -15.06 6.78
C LEU A 209 -5.76 -15.59 8.21
N THR A 210 -6.19 -14.75 9.15
CA THR A 210 -6.33 -15.09 10.57
C THR A 210 -7.78 -15.39 10.95
N ASN A 211 -8.73 -15.02 10.08
CA ASN A 211 -10.17 -15.10 10.32
C ASN A 211 -10.62 -14.27 11.54
N VAL A 212 -9.82 -13.27 11.92
CA VAL A 212 -10.13 -12.30 12.99
C VAL A 212 -11.02 -11.21 12.41
N THR A 213 -12.06 -10.80 13.14
CA THR A 213 -12.90 -9.68 12.69
C THR A 213 -12.12 -8.37 12.79
N LEU A 214 -12.36 -7.43 11.88
CA LEU A 214 -11.69 -6.14 11.94
C LEU A 214 -12.05 -5.38 13.24
N LEU A 215 -13.25 -5.61 13.80
CA LEU A 215 -13.61 -5.08 15.11
C LEU A 215 -12.72 -5.62 16.24
N GLU A 216 -12.39 -6.92 16.21
CA GLU A 216 -11.49 -7.51 17.19
C GLU A 216 -10.05 -7.02 16.99
N TRP A 217 -9.61 -6.88 15.74
CA TRP A 217 -8.34 -6.24 15.39
C TRP A 217 -8.25 -4.84 16.00
N MET A 218 -9.24 -3.98 15.75
CA MET A 218 -9.27 -2.61 16.28
C MET A 218 -9.23 -2.55 17.81
N LYS A 219 -9.86 -3.50 18.51
CA LYS A 219 -9.76 -3.60 19.98
C LYS A 219 -8.35 -3.92 20.44
N GLN A 220 -7.71 -4.90 19.78
CA GLN A 220 -6.34 -5.30 20.10
C GLN A 220 -5.37 -4.16 19.81
N THR A 221 -5.53 -3.50 18.66
CA THR A 221 -4.73 -2.32 18.32
C THR A 221 -4.94 -1.19 19.32
N TYR A 222 -6.18 -0.89 19.70
CA TYR A 222 -6.48 0.14 20.70
C TYR A 222 -5.72 -0.10 22.01
N GLU A 223 -5.81 -1.32 22.59
CA GLU A 223 -5.08 -1.64 23.83
C GLU A 223 -3.56 -1.57 23.63
N HIS A 224 -3.06 -2.02 22.48
CA HIS A 224 -1.65 -1.96 22.12
C HIS A 224 -1.14 -0.52 22.06
N VAL A 225 -1.78 0.34 21.26
CA VAL A 225 -1.33 1.73 21.09
C VAL A 225 -1.59 2.59 22.32
N LYS A 226 -2.65 2.30 23.10
CA LYS A 226 -2.88 2.90 24.43
C LYS A 226 -1.76 2.58 25.42
N SER A 227 -1.15 1.40 25.30
CA SER A 227 0.01 0.99 26.10
C SER A 227 1.36 1.50 25.58
N GLY A 228 1.35 2.35 24.55
CA GLY A 228 2.55 2.95 23.95
C GLY A 228 3.05 2.25 22.69
N GLY A 229 2.30 1.27 22.18
CA GLY A 229 2.60 0.57 20.94
C GLY A 229 3.87 -0.27 21.01
N ARG A 230 4.48 -0.55 19.85
CA ARG A 230 5.75 -1.26 19.75
C ARG A 230 6.89 -0.38 20.25
N VAL A 231 7.86 -0.94 20.97
CA VAL A 231 9.04 -0.24 21.52
C VAL A 231 8.72 1.11 22.21
N PRO A 232 7.86 1.14 23.25
CA PRO A 232 7.37 2.38 23.88
C PRO A 232 8.48 3.29 24.44
N GLU A 233 9.63 2.71 24.80
CA GLU A 233 10.79 3.43 25.33
C GLU A 233 11.77 3.91 24.24
N HIS A 234 11.42 3.78 22.95
CA HIS A 234 12.29 4.22 21.86
C HIS A 234 12.56 5.73 21.94
N PRO A 235 13.81 6.21 21.79
CA PRO A 235 14.14 7.62 22.00
C PRO A 235 13.36 8.63 21.16
N LEU A 236 12.89 8.25 19.97
CA LEU A 236 12.07 9.13 19.11
C LEU A 236 10.65 9.33 19.65
N LYS A 237 10.09 8.35 20.37
CA LYS A 237 8.74 8.44 20.95
C LYS A 237 8.60 9.53 22.02
N ARG A 238 9.71 10.12 22.49
CA ARG A 238 9.67 11.31 23.35
C ARG A 238 9.01 12.53 22.69
N PHE A 239 8.91 12.54 21.36
CA PHE A 239 8.25 13.58 20.57
C PHE A 239 6.82 13.20 20.16
N TRP A 240 6.38 11.98 20.47
CA TRP A 240 5.06 11.45 20.13
C TRP A 240 4.16 11.41 21.37
N PRO A 241 2.84 11.21 21.21
CA PRO A 241 1.99 10.84 22.33
C PRO A 241 2.50 9.56 23.00
N LYS A 242 2.30 9.44 24.32
CA LYS A 242 2.67 8.21 25.06
C LYS A 242 1.84 6.99 24.67
N GLY A 243 0.72 7.23 24.00
CA GLY A 243 -0.27 6.27 23.56
C GLY A 243 -1.57 6.99 23.27
N PHE A 244 -2.56 6.26 22.76
CA PHE A 244 -3.88 6.84 22.55
C PHE A 244 -4.55 7.18 23.91
N GLU A 245 -4.85 8.45 24.13
CA GLU A 245 -5.61 8.90 25.28
C GLU A 245 -7.11 8.86 24.93
N GLY A 246 -7.93 8.09 25.64
CA GLY A 246 -9.38 8.02 25.41
C GLY A 246 -9.99 6.65 25.63
N THR A 247 -11.31 6.54 25.42
CA THR A 247 -12.02 5.25 25.42
C THR A 247 -11.88 4.55 24.07
N PHE A 248 -12.20 3.26 24.01
CA PHE A 248 -12.27 2.53 22.75
C PHE A 248 -13.29 3.15 21.78
N ASP A 249 -14.44 3.61 22.28
CA ASP A 249 -15.43 4.29 21.45
C ASP A 249 -14.86 5.56 20.81
N GLN A 250 -14.10 6.36 21.58
CA GLN A 250 -13.41 7.54 21.05
C GLN A 250 -12.29 7.19 20.06
N TYR A 251 -11.69 6.01 20.17
CA TYR A 251 -10.68 5.53 19.20
C TYR A 251 -11.31 5.23 17.83
N LEU A 252 -12.58 4.80 17.83
CA LEU A 252 -13.36 4.52 16.62
C LEU A 252 -14.11 5.74 16.07
N GLU A 253 -13.89 6.93 16.64
CA GLU A 253 -14.45 8.18 16.12
C GLU A 253 -13.53 8.78 15.06
N PHE A 254 -14.11 9.13 13.91
CA PHE A 254 -13.40 9.75 12.78
C PHE A 254 -14.12 11.04 12.30
N PRO A 255 -14.33 12.05 13.16
CA PRO A 255 -15.13 13.22 12.82
C PRO A 255 -14.39 14.20 11.90
N ASP A 256 -13.06 14.25 11.99
CA ASP A 256 -12.24 15.24 11.30
C ASP A 256 -11.98 14.82 9.86
N VAL A 257 -11.97 15.81 8.97
CA VAL A 257 -11.78 15.59 7.53
C VAL A 257 -10.38 16.02 7.14
N VAL A 258 -9.67 15.11 6.49
CA VAL A 258 -8.48 15.42 5.69
C VAL A 258 -8.87 15.18 4.24
N ASP A 259 -8.87 16.24 3.42
CA ASP A 259 -9.24 16.14 2.01
C ASP A 259 -7.98 16.09 1.12
N PRO A 260 -7.57 14.92 0.60
CA PRO A 260 -6.38 14.80 -0.24
C PRO A 260 -6.52 15.54 -1.58
N LEU A 261 -7.73 15.92 -1.99
CA LEU A 261 -7.92 16.76 -3.16
C LEU A 261 -7.19 18.09 -3.01
N ASP A 262 -7.13 18.66 -1.80
CA ASP A 262 -6.39 19.90 -1.52
C ASP A 262 -4.89 19.76 -1.84
N TRP A 263 -4.32 18.58 -1.62
CA TRP A 263 -2.92 18.30 -1.95
C TRP A 263 -2.75 18.15 -3.47
N LEU A 264 -3.64 17.42 -4.13
CA LEU A 264 -3.60 17.25 -5.60
C LEU A 264 -3.84 18.57 -6.34
N GLU A 265 -4.59 19.51 -5.76
CA GLU A 265 -4.77 20.86 -6.33
C GLU A 265 -3.52 21.74 -6.17
N LYS A 266 -2.85 21.66 -5.00
CA LYS A 266 -1.64 22.47 -4.72
C LYS A 266 -0.39 21.89 -5.40
N LYS A 267 -0.27 20.57 -5.39
CA LYS A 267 0.86 19.79 -5.90
C LYS A 267 0.29 18.63 -6.73
N PRO A 268 0.06 18.84 -8.04
CA PRO A 268 -0.66 17.87 -8.89
C PRO A 268 0.21 16.66 -9.24
N LEU A 269 0.44 15.79 -8.25
CA LEU A 269 1.10 14.51 -8.38
C LEU A 269 0.12 13.47 -8.94
N MET A 270 -0.23 13.64 -10.21
CA MET A 270 -1.17 12.81 -10.94
C MET A 270 -0.47 12.21 -12.16
N PHE A 271 -0.51 10.88 -12.29
CA PHE A 271 0.22 10.15 -13.33
C PHE A 271 -0.66 9.09 -13.99
N LYS A 272 -0.25 8.62 -15.18
CA LYS A 272 -0.86 7.48 -15.86
C LYS A 272 0.23 6.48 -16.25
N THR A 273 0.23 5.32 -15.59
CA THR A 273 1.22 4.26 -15.81
C THR A 273 0.78 2.97 -15.13
N ARG A 274 1.34 1.82 -15.55
CA ARG A 274 1.22 0.55 -14.81
C ARG A 274 2.18 0.47 -13.62
N TRP A 275 3.16 1.38 -13.53
CA TRP A 275 4.31 1.28 -12.63
C TRP A 275 4.24 2.34 -11.53
N ALA A 276 3.30 2.18 -10.59
CA ALA A 276 3.04 3.15 -9.53
C ALA A 276 4.30 3.42 -8.68
N ASN A 277 5.00 2.39 -8.22
CA ASN A 277 6.20 2.55 -7.41
C ASN A 277 7.30 3.28 -8.19
N ALA A 278 7.43 2.97 -9.48
CA ALA A 278 8.42 3.61 -10.34
C ALA A 278 8.16 5.11 -10.47
N VAL A 279 6.93 5.52 -10.76
CA VAL A 279 6.60 6.95 -10.93
C VAL A 279 6.65 7.70 -9.60
N ILE A 280 6.22 7.10 -8.50
CA ILE A 280 6.31 7.70 -7.16
C ILE A 280 7.79 7.96 -6.82
N CYS A 281 8.66 6.97 -7.00
CA CYS A 281 10.09 7.06 -6.68
C CYS A 281 10.84 8.08 -7.55
N THR A 282 10.49 8.20 -8.83
CA THR A 282 11.31 8.96 -9.80
C THR A 282 10.75 10.32 -10.16
N HIS A 283 9.44 10.53 -10.05
CA HIS A 283 8.74 11.76 -10.45
C HIS A 283 7.81 12.33 -9.38
N GLY A 284 7.33 11.49 -8.46
CA GLY A 284 6.32 11.87 -7.47
C GLY A 284 6.89 12.53 -6.21
N LEU A 285 7.72 11.80 -5.49
CA LEU A 285 8.23 12.22 -4.18
C LEU A 285 9.69 12.65 -4.23
N LEU A 286 10.06 13.50 -3.28
CA LEU A 286 11.44 13.97 -3.08
C LEU A 286 12.15 13.25 -1.92
N TYR A 287 11.49 12.25 -1.32
CA TYR A 287 11.97 11.45 -0.21
C TYR A 287 11.64 9.97 -0.47
N ASN A 288 12.24 9.08 0.33
CA ASN A 288 11.98 7.64 0.24
C ASN A 288 10.53 7.31 0.66
N PHE A 289 10.08 6.09 0.38
CA PHE A 289 8.84 5.53 0.94
C PHE A 289 8.98 4.01 1.00
N HIS A 290 8.13 3.35 1.76
CA HIS A 290 8.07 1.89 1.75
C HIS A 290 7.25 1.39 0.53
N PRO A 291 7.84 0.63 -0.42
CA PRO A 291 7.09 0.17 -1.58
C PRO A 291 6.05 -0.88 -1.20
N LYS A 292 4.84 -0.75 -1.73
CA LYS A 292 3.75 -1.74 -1.61
C LYS A 292 3.42 -2.33 -2.98
N MET A 293 2.56 -3.34 -3.06
CA MET A 293 2.20 -3.90 -4.37
C MET A 293 1.29 -2.90 -5.10
N GLU A 294 1.73 -2.48 -6.28
CA GLU A 294 1.15 -1.34 -7.02
C GLU A 294 -0.37 -1.43 -7.30
N TRP A 295 -0.90 -2.64 -7.49
CA TRP A 295 -2.28 -2.88 -7.89
C TRP A 295 -2.93 -4.02 -7.09
N PRO A 296 -4.24 -3.95 -6.80
CA PRO A 296 -4.91 -4.86 -5.87
C PRO A 296 -4.88 -6.32 -6.32
N GLU A 297 -4.85 -6.57 -7.63
CA GLU A 297 -4.75 -7.89 -8.25
C GLU A 297 -3.51 -8.69 -7.82
N ARG A 298 -2.39 -8.01 -7.53
CA ARG A 298 -1.16 -8.67 -7.05
C ARG A 298 -1.34 -9.30 -5.68
N TYR A 299 -2.23 -8.75 -4.84
CA TYR A 299 -2.55 -9.32 -3.53
C TYR A 299 -3.47 -10.55 -3.63
N TRP A 300 -4.43 -10.55 -4.57
CA TRP A 300 -5.36 -11.68 -4.74
C TRP A 300 -4.71 -12.91 -5.38
N ASN A 301 -3.69 -12.72 -6.22
CA ASN A 301 -2.94 -13.85 -6.79
C ASN A 301 -2.16 -14.63 -5.71
N ILE A 302 -1.82 -13.99 -4.59
CA ILE A 302 -1.16 -14.64 -3.45
C ILE A 302 -2.16 -15.48 -2.64
N SER A 303 -3.40 -15.02 -2.46
CA SER A 303 -4.42 -15.78 -1.72
C SER A 303 -4.92 -17.02 -2.46
N ARG A 304 -5.04 -16.97 -3.80
CA ARG A 304 -5.41 -18.13 -4.62
C ARG A 304 -4.38 -19.27 -4.58
N ASN A 305 -3.09 -18.94 -4.56
CA ASN A 305 -2.03 -19.95 -4.49
C ASN A 305 -1.95 -20.70 -3.15
N LYS A 306 -2.65 -20.22 -2.10
CA LYS A 306 -2.77 -20.94 -0.80
C LYS A 306 -3.96 -21.92 -0.76
N GLU A 307 -4.97 -21.73 -1.60
CA GLU A 307 -6.12 -22.66 -1.69
C GLU A 307 -5.77 -23.92 -2.51
N ASP A 308 -4.78 -23.82 -3.40
CA ASP A 308 -4.30 -24.91 -4.25
C ASP A 308 -3.02 -25.61 -3.74
N SER A 309 -2.54 -25.28 -2.52
CA SER A 309 -1.31 -25.84 -1.91
C SER A 309 -1.58 -26.69 -0.67
#